data_AF-A0A920UDA7-F1
#
_entry.id   AF-A0A920UDA7-F1
#
_cell.length_a   1.000
_cell.length_b   1.000
_cell.length_c   1.000
_cell.angle_alpha   90.00
_cell.angle_beta   90.00
_cell.angle_gamma   90.00
#
_symmetry.space_group_name_H-M   'P 1'
#
loop_
_entity.id
_entity.type
_entity.pdbx_description
1 polymer ?
#
loop_
_entity_poly.entity_id
_entity_poly.type
_entity_poly.pdbx_seq_one_letter_code
_entity_poly.pdbx_strand_id
1 'polypeptide(L)'
;MRLKKFITGLLMAIITFAPTAVIADETATIRFILTGDHYELPPKDGRGGYAKLASVARTFKKKTKRNIHSFLMHSGDAYSPSLLSSMDKGKSTVDMLNAVGVDYMVLGNHEWDFGPEITRERVWQSNFPILASNVIDKDGLPIDGTVRTAMISVDSFRIGIMGLVTPNTKEISSPGTDEFLPVLQTAKDLAKELKGQGAIL
;
A
#
# COMPACT_ATOMS: atom_id res chain seq x y z
N MET A 1 82.03 -13.74 43.05
CA MET A 1 80.62 -13.44 43.42
C MET A 1 80.22 -12.07 42.89
N ARG A 2 79.39 -12.02 41.84
CA ARG A 2 78.36 -10.97 41.56
C ARG A 2 77.77 -11.23 40.17
N LEU A 3 76.69 -12.01 40.14
CA LEU A 3 75.92 -12.35 38.94
C LEU A 3 74.93 -11.20 38.67
N LYS A 4 75.10 -10.46 37.58
CA LYS A 4 74.13 -9.45 37.12
C LYS A 4 72.97 -10.18 36.42
N LYS A 5 71.75 -10.03 36.95
CA LYS A 5 70.51 -10.55 36.36
C LYS A 5 70.15 -9.70 35.13
N PHE A 6 70.13 -10.30 33.94
CA PHE A 6 69.43 -9.75 32.78
C PHE A 6 67.97 -10.20 32.88
N ILE A 7 67.06 -9.26 33.11
CA ILE A 7 65.61 -9.51 33.05
C ILE A 7 65.19 -9.36 31.59
N THR A 8 64.80 -10.47 31.01
CA THR A 8 64.19 -10.61 29.69
C THR A 8 62.84 -9.90 29.66
N GLY A 9 62.71 -8.83 28.87
CA GLY A 9 61.42 -8.18 28.60
C GLY A 9 60.67 -8.94 27.51
N LEU A 10 59.72 -9.79 27.90
CA LEU A 10 58.78 -10.43 26.98
C LEU A 10 57.57 -9.48 26.79
N LEU A 11 57.57 -8.70 25.70
CA LEU A 11 56.36 -7.99 25.27
C LEU A 11 55.38 -9.02 24.69
N MET A 12 54.36 -9.40 25.47
CA MET A 12 53.19 -10.09 24.92
C MET A 12 52.32 -9.08 24.18
N ALA A 13 52.35 -9.11 22.85
CA ALA A 13 51.34 -8.48 22.03
C ALA A 13 50.05 -9.31 22.11
N ILE A 14 49.07 -8.85 22.89
CA ILE A 14 47.71 -9.40 22.87
C ILE A 14 47.05 -8.87 21.60
N ILE A 15 47.06 -9.68 20.54
CA ILE A 15 46.23 -9.44 19.35
C ILE A 15 44.81 -9.85 19.75
N THR A 16 43.99 -8.87 20.14
CA THR A 16 42.55 -9.08 20.32
C THR A 16 41.94 -9.33 18.94
N PHE A 17 41.64 -10.59 18.64
CA PHE A 17 40.85 -10.96 17.48
C PHE A 17 39.39 -10.59 17.79
N ALA A 18 38.96 -9.38 17.39
CA ALA A 18 37.55 -9.03 17.42
C ALA A 18 36.85 -9.88 16.35
N PRO A 19 35.86 -10.72 16.70
CA PRO A 19 35.08 -11.41 15.69
C PRO A 19 34.36 -10.35 14.86
N THR A 20 34.71 -10.25 13.57
CA THR A 20 33.88 -9.56 12.60
C THR A 20 32.55 -10.29 12.58
N ALA A 21 31.54 -9.74 13.27
CA ALA A 21 30.18 -10.20 13.12
C ALA A 21 29.85 -10.07 11.63
N VAL A 22 29.64 -11.21 10.98
CA VAL A 22 29.04 -11.23 9.64
C VAL A 22 27.66 -10.63 9.83
N ILE A 23 27.48 -9.38 9.38
CA ILE A 23 26.15 -8.79 9.27
C ILE A 23 25.46 -9.62 8.19
N ALA A 24 24.59 -10.54 8.60
CA ALA A 24 23.71 -11.22 7.68
C ALA A 24 22.87 -10.17 6.96
N ASP A 25 22.69 -10.32 5.65
CA ASP A 25 21.81 -9.43 4.89
C ASP A 25 20.43 -9.40 5.57
N GLU A 26 19.99 -8.20 5.95
CA GLU A 26 18.66 -8.01 6.50
C GLU A 26 17.66 -8.34 5.40
N THR A 27 16.73 -9.25 5.67
CA THR A 27 15.72 -9.66 4.70
C THR A 27 14.34 -9.50 5.30
N ALA A 28 13.47 -8.82 4.57
CA ALA A 28 12.06 -8.71 4.88
C ALA A 28 11.23 -9.29 3.75
N THR A 29 10.13 -9.96 4.09
CA THR A 29 9.16 -10.44 3.11
C THR A 29 7.91 -9.58 3.19
N ILE A 30 7.53 -9.00 2.06
CA ILE A 30 6.28 -8.27 1.93
C ILE A 30 5.29 -9.16 1.20
N ARG A 31 4.08 -9.28 1.74
CA ARG A 31 2.97 -9.99 1.11
C ARG A 31 1.85 -8.99 0.82
N PHE A 32 1.57 -8.79 -0.45
CA PHE A 32 0.35 -8.12 -0.87
C PHE A 32 -0.77 -9.14 -1.03
N ILE A 33 -1.88 -8.92 -0.33
CA ILE A 33 -3.15 -9.60 -0.55
C ILE A 33 -3.95 -8.63 -1.41
N LEU A 34 -4.13 -8.93 -2.68
CA LEU A 34 -4.75 -8.03 -3.64
C LEU A 34 -6.17 -8.48 -3.98
N THR A 35 -7.11 -7.56 -3.97
CA THR A 35 -8.47 -7.70 -4.49
C THR A 35 -8.81 -6.46 -5.31
N GLY A 36 -9.79 -6.55 -6.21
CA GLY A 36 -10.31 -5.46 -7.01
C GLY A 36 -11.67 -5.86 -7.57
N ASP A 37 -12.39 -4.90 -8.18
CA ASP A 37 -13.63 -5.18 -8.90
C ASP A 37 -14.66 -5.92 -8.03
N HIS A 38 -14.72 -5.55 -6.75
CA HIS A 38 -15.46 -6.29 -5.71
C HIS A 38 -16.65 -5.48 -5.20
N TYR A 39 -17.63 -5.28 -6.08
CA TYR A 39 -18.90 -4.58 -5.80
C TYR A 39 -20.03 -5.51 -5.33
N GLU A 40 -19.87 -6.83 -5.50
CA GLU A 40 -20.82 -7.83 -4.99
C GLU A 40 -20.47 -8.22 -3.54
N LEU A 41 -21.35 -7.89 -2.59
CA LEU A 41 -21.10 -8.17 -1.18
C LEU A 41 -21.21 -9.66 -0.81
N PRO A 42 -22.29 -10.39 -1.21
CA PRO A 42 -22.45 -11.78 -0.84
C PRO A 42 -21.64 -12.71 -1.75
N PRO A 43 -21.38 -13.95 -1.32
CA PRO A 43 -20.82 -14.95 -2.19
C PRO A 43 -21.82 -15.34 -3.29
N LYS A 44 -21.30 -15.63 -4.49
CA LYS A 44 -22.05 -16.23 -5.60
C LYS A 44 -21.61 -17.68 -5.76
N ASP A 45 -22.55 -18.63 -5.69
CA ASP A 45 -22.29 -20.07 -5.80
C ASP A 45 -21.17 -20.57 -4.85
N GLY A 46 -21.13 -20.03 -3.63
CA GLY A 46 -20.11 -20.33 -2.61
C GLY A 46 -18.73 -19.71 -2.85
N ARG A 47 -18.59 -18.84 -3.85
CA ARG A 47 -17.34 -18.15 -4.21
C ARG A 47 -17.42 -16.66 -3.87
N GLY A 48 -16.29 -16.09 -3.45
CA GLY A 48 -16.18 -14.66 -3.13
C GLY A 48 -16.87 -14.26 -1.83
N GLY A 49 -17.28 -12.99 -1.77
CA GLY A 49 -17.93 -12.36 -0.64
C GLY A 49 -16.97 -11.81 0.41
N TYR A 50 -17.37 -10.69 1.01
CA TYR A 50 -16.54 -9.94 1.96
C TYR A 50 -16.19 -10.72 3.22
N ALA A 51 -17.07 -11.62 3.69
CA ALA A 51 -16.77 -12.48 4.84
C ALA A 51 -15.57 -13.41 4.58
N LYS A 52 -15.49 -14.00 3.38
CA LYS A 52 -14.39 -14.88 2.97
C LYS A 52 -13.10 -14.07 2.78
N LEU A 53 -13.20 -12.90 2.14
CA LEU A 53 -12.07 -11.96 2.02
C LEU A 53 -11.52 -11.59 3.40
N ALA A 54 -12.39 -11.24 4.36
CA ALA A 54 -11.99 -10.92 5.72
C ALA A 54 -11.26 -12.09 6.40
N SER A 55 -11.72 -13.33 6.19
CA SER A 55 -11.05 -14.52 6.71
C SER A 55 -9.66 -14.72 6.12
N VAL A 56 -9.52 -14.56 4.80
CA VAL A 56 -8.22 -14.63 4.10
C VAL A 56 -7.28 -13.54 4.61
N ALA A 57 -7.74 -12.29 4.64
CA ALA A 57 -6.96 -11.15 5.12
C ALA A 57 -6.46 -11.37 6.55
N ARG A 58 -7.35 -11.75 7.49
CA ARG A 58 -6.97 -12.05 8.87
C ARG A 58 -5.98 -13.20 8.98
N THR A 59 -6.14 -14.26 8.18
CA THR A 59 -5.26 -15.43 8.20
C THR A 59 -3.83 -15.05 7.82
N PHE A 60 -3.67 -14.25 6.77
CA PHE A 60 -2.35 -13.84 6.28
C PHE A 60 -1.75 -12.66 7.05
N LYS A 61 -2.58 -11.76 7.61
CA LYS A 61 -2.14 -10.69 8.50
C LYS A 61 -1.73 -11.18 9.89
N LYS A 62 -2.22 -12.34 10.35
CA LYS A 62 -1.75 -12.95 11.59
C LYS A 62 -0.24 -13.23 11.44
N LYS A 63 0.58 -12.63 12.30
CA LYS A 63 2.05 -12.80 12.29
C LYS A 63 2.40 -14.27 12.49
N THR A 64 2.65 -14.98 11.39
CA THR A 64 3.02 -16.41 11.41
C THR A 64 4.54 -16.62 11.42
N LYS A 65 5.35 -15.62 11.04
CA LYS A 65 6.83 -15.64 11.08
C LYS A 65 7.40 -14.25 11.39
N ARG A 66 8.57 -14.20 12.05
CA ARG A 66 9.36 -12.97 12.28
C ARG A 66 10.01 -12.56 10.95
N ASN A 67 9.36 -11.72 10.15
CA ASN A 67 9.85 -11.04 8.92
C ASN A 67 8.81 -10.93 7.79
N ILE A 68 7.60 -11.50 7.95
CA ILE A 68 6.54 -11.37 6.95
C ILE A 68 5.58 -10.25 7.34
N HIS A 69 5.52 -9.21 6.51
CA HIS A 69 4.62 -8.08 6.64
C HIS A 69 3.57 -8.17 5.54
N SER A 70 2.30 -8.30 5.93
CA SER A 70 1.19 -8.52 4.99
C SER A 70 0.27 -7.31 4.94
N PHE A 71 -0.05 -6.86 3.73
CA PHE A 71 -0.91 -5.72 3.46
C PHE A 71 -2.05 -6.14 2.53
N LEU A 72 -3.29 -5.80 2.90
CA LEU A 72 -4.47 -5.95 2.06
C LEU A 72 -4.64 -4.70 1.21
N MET A 73 -4.56 -4.88 -0.09
CA MET A 73 -4.67 -3.82 -1.09
C MET A 73 -5.95 -4.00 -1.92
N HIS A 74 -6.63 -2.89 -2.24
CA HIS A 74 -7.77 -2.89 -3.17
C HIS A 74 -7.44 -2.11 -4.45
N SER A 75 -7.57 -2.72 -5.62
CA SER A 75 -7.22 -2.12 -6.92
C SER A 75 -8.35 -1.30 -7.56
N GLY A 76 -9.25 -0.71 -6.76
CA GLY A 76 -10.41 0.04 -7.28
C GLY A 76 -11.59 -0.81 -7.73
N ASP A 77 -12.58 -0.13 -8.28
CA ASP A 77 -13.88 -0.63 -8.77
C ASP A 77 -14.66 -1.39 -7.69
N ALA A 78 -14.87 -0.73 -6.55
CA ALA A 78 -15.62 -1.25 -5.42
C ALA A 78 -17.04 -0.65 -5.31
N TYR A 79 -17.22 0.60 -5.75
CA TYR A 79 -18.48 1.32 -5.48
C TYR A 79 -19.63 0.88 -6.38
N SER A 80 -19.35 0.43 -7.60
CA SER A 80 -20.32 0.13 -8.68
C SER A 80 -19.79 -1.04 -9.53
N PRO A 81 -20.60 -1.78 -10.32
CA PRO A 81 -22.03 -1.58 -10.61
C PRO A 81 -22.97 -2.67 -10.07
N SER A 82 -22.86 -3.02 -8.78
CA SER A 82 -23.81 -3.97 -8.18
C SER A 82 -25.23 -3.38 -8.08
N LEU A 83 -26.25 -4.25 -8.02
CA LEU A 83 -27.63 -3.83 -7.78
C LEU A 83 -27.76 -2.97 -6.50
N LEU A 84 -27.03 -3.35 -5.45
CA LEU A 84 -27.05 -2.61 -4.18
C LEU A 84 -26.43 -1.22 -4.35
N SER A 85 -25.36 -1.09 -5.14
CA SER A 85 -24.74 0.19 -5.41
C SER A 85 -25.68 1.19 -6.09
N SER A 86 -26.60 0.72 -6.93
CA SER A 86 -27.61 1.60 -7.53
C SER A 86 -28.57 2.19 -6.49
N MET A 87 -28.70 1.57 -5.31
CA MET A 87 -29.56 2.04 -4.22
C MET A 87 -28.81 2.92 -3.22
N ASP A 88 -27.60 2.51 -2.83
CA ASP A 88 -26.84 3.14 -1.74
C ASP A 88 -25.56 3.87 -2.18
N LYS A 89 -25.28 3.85 -3.49
CA LYS A 89 -24.15 4.52 -4.13
C LYS A 89 -22.80 4.10 -3.54
N GLY A 90 -22.64 2.80 -3.27
CA GLY A 90 -21.41 2.18 -2.80
C GLY A 90 -21.19 2.29 -1.29
N LYS A 91 -22.15 2.84 -0.54
CA LYS A 91 -22.02 3.02 0.91
C LYS A 91 -21.76 1.69 1.62
N SER A 92 -22.56 0.66 1.36
CA SER A 92 -22.40 -0.64 2.02
C SER A 92 -21.07 -1.30 1.67
N THR A 93 -20.57 -1.10 0.44
CA THR A 93 -19.23 -1.58 0.05
C THR A 93 -18.14 -0.93 0.90
N VAL A 94 -18.18 0.39 1.09
CA VAL A 94 -17.22 1.09 1.98
C VAL A 94 -17.29 0.55 3.41
N ASP A 95 -18.51 0.37 3.95
CA ASP A 95 -18.71 -0.21 5.28
C ASP A 95 -18.08 -1.62 5.38
N MET A 96 -18.19 -2.43 4.33
CA MET A 96 -17.58 -3.76 4.29
C MET A 96 -16.05 -3.72 4.12
N LEU A 97 -15.49 -2.83 3.28
CA LEU A 97 -14.04 -2.64 3.14
C LEU A 97 -13.40 -2.20 4.46
N ASN A 98 -14.07 -1.28 5.18
CA ASN A 98 -13.70 -0.86 6.53
C ASN A 98 -13.68 -2.06 7.49
N ALA A 99 -14.70 -2.92 7.47
CA ALA A 99 -14.79 -4.09 8.34
C ALA A 99 -13.76 -5.18 7.99
N VAL A 100 -13.39 -5.33 6.71
CA VAL A 100 -12.35 -6.27 6.27
C VAL A 100 -10.96 -5.83 6.72
N GLY A 101 -10.72 -4.51 6.82
CA GLY A 101 -9.43 -3.94 7.24
C GLY A 101 -8.43 -3.83 6.08
N VAL A 102 -8.87 -3.21 4.98
CA VAL A 102 -8.01 -2.79 3.86
C VAL A 102 -6.95 -1.81 4.37
N ASP A 103 -5.71 -1.96 3.89
CA ASP A 103 -4.61 -1.04 4.23
C ASP A 103 -4.49 0.10 3.25
N TYR A 104 -4.66 -0.17 1.95
CA TYR A 104 -4.67 0.86 0.91
C TYR A 104 -5.62 0.47 -0.22
N MET A 105 -6.25 1.47 -0.83
CA MET A 105 -7.06 1.31 -2.03
C MET A 105 -6.65 2.35 -3.07
N VAL A 106 -6.67 2.02 -4.34
CA VAL A 106 -6.68 3.02 -5.43
C VAL A 106 -8.12 3.21 -5.92
N LEU A 107 -8.49 4.43 -6.32
CA LEU A 107 -9.76 4.64 -7.03
C LEU A 107 -9.68 4.00 -8.43
N GLY A 108 -10.71 3.27 -8.84
CA GLY A 108 -10.94 2.82 -10.21
C GLY A 108 -11.92 3.74 -10.94
N ASN A 109 -12.30 3.39 -12.17
CA ASN A 109 -13.26 4.21 -12.93
C ASN A 109 -14.66 4.18 -12.31
N HIS A 110 -15.07 3.04 -11.75
CA HIS A 110 -16.43 2.86 -11.21
C HIS A 110 -16.67 3.64 -9.89
N GLU A 111 -15.61 4.18 -9.29
CA GLU A 111 -15.74 5.11 -8.17
C GLU A 111 -16.42 6.43 -8.55
N TRP A 112 -16.41 6.81 -9.85
CA TRP A 112 -17.05 8.03 -10.38
C TRP A 112 -18.45 7.81 -10.97
N ASP A 113 -19.00 6.60 -10.96
CA ASP A 113 -20.27 6.30 -11.63
C ASP A 113 -21.44 7.11 -11.10
N PHE A 114 -21.38 7.48 -9.81
CA PHE A 114 -22.38 8.28 -9.12
C PHE A 114 -22.01 9.76 -8.99
N GLY A 115 -20.95 10.20 -9.68
CA GLY A 115 -20.46 11.57 -9.69
C GLY A 115 -19.35 11.86 -8.67
N PRO A 116 -18.58 12.94 -8.92
CA PRO A 116 -17.41 13.31 -8.13
C PRO A 116 -17.71 13.61 -6.65
N GLU A 117 -18.91 14.09 -6.33
CA GLU A 117 -19.35 14.36 -4.96
C GLU A 117 -19.49 13.07 -4.16
N ILE A 118 -20.11 12.05 -4.76
CA ILE A 118 -20.28 10.74 -4.11
C ILE A 118 -18.93 10.04 -3.97
N THR A 119 -18.06 10.13 -4.98
CA THR A 119 -16.68 9.60 -4.87
C THR A 119 -15.99 10.14 -3.61
N ARG A 120 -16.02 11.47 -3.41
CA ARG A 120 -15.41 12.12 -2.24
C ARG A 120 -16.11 11.74 -0.93
N GLU A 121 -17.43 11.61 -0.91
CA GLU A 121 -18.17 11.15 0.26
C GLU A 121 -17.69 9.75 0.71
N ARG A 122 -17.53 8.83 -0.24
CA ARG A 122 -17.08 7.46 0.02
C ARG A 122 -15.60 7.39 0.40
N VAL A 123 -14.76 8.27 -0.18
CA VAL A 123 -13.38 8.45 0.24
C VAL A 123 -13.32 8.83 1.72
N TRP A 124 -14.06 9.85 2.15
CA TRP A 124 -14.08 10.31 3.54
C TRP A 124 -14.74 9.32 4.52
N GLN A 125 -15.59 8.41 4.04
CA GLN A 125 -16.14 7.32 4.85
C GLN A 125 -15.17 6.14 5.03
N SER A 126 -14.08 6.10 4.28
CA SER A 126 -13.10 5.01 4.34
C SER A 126 -12.11 5.23 5.49
N ASN A 127 -11.84 4.19 6.27
CA ASN A 127 -10.93 4.22 7.41
C ASN A 127 -9.47 3.91 7.03
N PHE A 128 -9.17 3.90 5.74
CA PHE A 128 -7.86 3.57 5.17
C PHE A 128 -7.51 4.57 4.07
N PRO A 129 -6.22 4.81 3.81
CA PRO A 129 -5.80 5.71 2.74
C PRO A 129 -6.27 5.23 1.36
N ILE A 130 -6.86 6.15 0.60
CA ILE A 130 -7.23 5.96 -0.79
C ILE A 130 -6.29 6.77 -1.68
N LEU A 131 -5.73 6.13 -2.71
CA LEU A 131 -4.80 6.73 -3.66
C LEU A 131 -5.49 7.12 -4.96
N ALA A 132 -5.13 8.29 -5.47
CA ALA A 132 -5.52 8.79 -6.80
C ALA A 132 -4.36 9.61 -7.39
N SER A 133 -3.22 8.95 -7.61
CA SER A 133 -1.93 9.60 -7.87
C SER A 133 -1.86 10.40 -9.17
N ASN A 134 -2.72 10.08 -10.14
CA ASN A 134 -2.81 10.75 -11.43
C ASN A 134 -4.16 11.44 -11.65
N VAL A 135 -4.92 11.72 -10.59
CA VAL A 135 -6.22 12.40 -10.71
C VAL A 135 -6.16 13.74 -9.99
N ILE A 136 -6.66 14.77 -10.65
CA ILE A 136 -6.73 16.13 -10.12
C ILE A 136 -8.14 16.69 -10.31
N ASP A 137 -8.55 17.60 -9.45
CA ASP A 137 -9.80 18.34 -9.61
C ASP A 137 -9.65 19.50 -10.62
N LYS A 138 -10.73 20.26 -10.80
CA LYS A 138 -10.77 21.43 -11.68
C LYS A 138 -9.74 22.52 -11.37
N ASP A 139 -9.23 22.57 -10.13
CA ASP A 139 -8.26 23.56 -9.66
C ASP A 139 -6.82 23.01 -9.75
N GLY A 140 -6.66 21.78 -10.24
CA GLY A 140 -5.38 21.09 -10.35
C GLY A 140 -4.89 20.50 -9.04
N LEU A 141 -5.75 20.39 -8.03
CA LEU A 141 -5.43 19.81 -6.72
C LEU A 141 -5.74 18.30 -6.70
N PRO A 142 -5.09 17.52 -5.82
CA PRO A 142 -5.48 16.12 -5.61
C PRO A 142 -6.97 16.01 -5.23
N ILE A 143 -7.61 14.91 -5.61
CA ILE A 143 -8.99 14.63 -5.22
C ILE A 143 -9.12 14.67 -3.69
N ASP A 144 -10.09 15.42 -3.19
CA ASP A 144 -10.30 15.62 -1.76
C ASP A 144 -10.41 14.29 -1.00
N GLY A 145 -9.76 14.22 0.15
CA GLY A 145 -9.64 13.02 0.99
C GLY A 145 -8.65 11.94 0.49
N THR A 146 -8.15 12.03 -0.75
CA THR A 146 -7.16 11.06 -1.27
C THR A 146 -5.73 11.44 -0.90
N VAL A 147 -4.84 10.45 -0.91
CA VAL A 147 -3.39 10.65 -0.81
C VAL A 147 -2.75 10.45 -2.18
N ARG A 148 -1.81 11.34 -2.53
CA ARG A 148 -1.12 11.25 -3.83
C ARG A 148 -0.20 10.03 -3.90
N THR A 149 0.53 9.72 -2.84
CA THR A 149 1.38 8.53 -2.71
C THR A 149 1.42 8.09 -1.25
N ALA A 150 1.90 6.88 -0.99
CA ALA A 150 2.16 6.40 0.36
C ALA A 150 3.55 5.75 0.48
N MET A 151 4.05 5.63 1.71
CA MET A 151 5.31 4.96 2.03
C MET A 151 5.07 3.94 3.13
N ILE A 152 5.39 2.67 2.87
CA ILE A 152 5.39 1.62 3.89
C ILE A 152 6.82 1.44 4.40
N SER A 153 7.00 1.44 5.71
CA SER A 153 8.24 0.98 6.35
C SER A 153 8.12 -0.49 6.75
N VAL A 154 9.06 -1.30 6.29
CA VAL A 154 9.15 -2.74 6.53
C VAL A 154 10.55 -3.03 7.06
N ASP A 155 10.67 -3.15 8.38
CA ASP A 155 11.95 -3.24 9.07
C ASP A 155 12.84 -2.04 8.68
N SER A 156 14.04 -2.24 8.11
CA SER A 156 14.88 -1.15 7.60
C SER A 156 14.53 -0.66 6.19
N PHE A 157 13.60 -1.32 5.49
CA PHE A 157 13.22 -1.02 4.12
C PHE A 157 12.05 -0.04 4.04
N ARG A 158 12.02 0.74 2.95
CA ARG A 158 10.91 1.63 2.61
C ARG A 158 10.38 1.31 1.21
N ILE A 159 9.06 1.26 1.07
CA ILE A 159 8.36 0.89 -0.17
C ILE A 159 7.38 1.99 -0.53
N GLY A 160 7.52 2.52 -1.74
CA GLY A 160 6.63 3.54 -2.27
C GLY A 160 5.36 2.93 -2.88
N ILE A 161 4.22 3.57 -2.67
CA ILE A 161 2.94 3.20 -3.29
C ILE A 161 2.40 4.39 -4.06
N MET A 162 1.93 4.12 -5.28
CA MET A 162 1.11 5.02 -6.09
C MET A 162 -0.11 4.25 -6.58
N GLY A 163 -1.24 4.94 -6.71
CA GLY A 163 -2.48 4.41 -7.28
C GLY A 163 -2.79 5.15 -8.57
N LEU A 164 -2.85 4.43 -9.69
CA LEU A 164 -3.07 5.01 -11.01
C LEU A 164 -4.45 4.62 -11.52
N VAL A 165 -5.23 5.62 -11.92
CA VAL A 165 -6.58 5.51 -12.44
C VAL A 165 -6.57 5.64 -13.95
N THR A 166 -7.36 4.83 -14.65
CA THR A 166 -7.42 4.89 -16.11
C THR A 166 -7.97 6.24 -16.61
N PRO A 167 -7.31 6.92 -17.57
CA PRO A 167 -7.83 8.17 -18.15
C PRO A 167 -9.15 7.98 -18.90
N ASN A 168 -9.46 6.75 -19.31
CA ASN A 168 -10.72 6.40 -19.95
C ASN A 168 -11.92 6.61 -19.02
N THR A 169 -11.73 6.83 -17.72
CA THR A 169 -12.80 7.19 -16.76
C THR A 169 -13.63 8.38 -17.26
N LYS A 170 -13.02 9.31 -18.01
CA LYS A 170 -13.73 10.43 -18.67
C LYS A 170 -14.81 10.00 -19.65
N GLU A 171 -14.64 8.84 -20.27
CA GLU A 171 -15.52 8.33 -21.32
C GLU A 171 -16.49 7.28 -20.79
N ILE A 172 -16.08 6.53 -19.75
CA ILE A 172 -16.80 5.33 -19.28
C ILE A 172 -17.50 5.51 -17.92
N SER A 173 -17.39 6.68 -17.30
CA SER A 173 -18.01 7.01 -16.02
C SER A 173 -18.48 8.46 -15.99
N SER A 174 -18.75 9.02 -14.80
CA SER A 174 -19.29 10.38 -14.61
C SER A 174 -18.37 11.29 -13.77
N PRO A 175 -17.11 11.55 -14.19
CA PRO A 175 -16.17 12.28 -13.35
C PRO A 175 -16.40 13.80 -13.26
N GLY A 176 -17.33 14.36 -14.02
CA GLY A 176 -17.57 15.80 -14.05
C GLY A 176 -16.33 16.54 -14.56
N THR A 177 -15.78 17.41 -13.71
CA THR A 177 -14.60 18.23 -14.03
C THR A 177 -13.28 17.63 -13.56
N ASP A 178 -13.29 16.43 -12.96
CA ASP A 178 -12.07 15.76 -12.53
C ASP A 178 -11.25 15.30 -13.77
N GLU A 179 -9.94 15.48 -13.68
CA GLU A 179 -8.99 15.30 -14.76
C GLU A 179 -8.04 14.14 -14.46
N PHE A 180 -7.75 13.31 -15.48
CA PHE A 180 -6.96 12.09 -15.34
C PHE A 180 -5.68 12.22 -16.17
N LEU A 181 -4.55 12.33 -15.47
CA LEU A 181 -3.23 12.52 -16.07
C LEU A 181 -2.70 11.22 -16.69
N PRO A 182 -1.79 11.31 -17.70
CA PRO A 182 -1.25 10.14 -18.38
C PRO A 182 -0.53 9.17 -17.43
N VAL A 183 -1.08 7.95 -17.31
CA VAL A 183 -0.61 6.89 -16.39
C VAL A 183 0.89 6.65 -16.47
N LEU A 184 1.42 6.43 -17.68
CA LEU A 184 2.85 6.09 -17.86
C LEU A 184 3.79 7.23 -17.47
N GLN A 185 3.40 8.48 -17.74
CA GLN A 185 4.22 9.63 -17.39
C GLN A 185 4.19 9.85 -15.88
N THR A 186 3.00 9.86 -15.29
CA THR A 186 2.82 10.00 -13.84
C THR A 186 3.56 8.90 -13.08
N ALA A 187 3.49 7.64 -13.53
CA ALA A 187 4.20 6.53 -12.91
C ALA A 187 5.72 6.72 -12.90
N LYS A 188 6.30 7.19 -14.02
CA LYS A 188 7.75 7.45 -14.12
C LYS A 188 8.18 8.56 -13.17
N ASP A 189 7.42 9.64 -13.11
CA ASP A 189 7.74 10.80 -12.27
C ASP A 189 7.64 10.45 -10.78
N LEU A 190 6.57 9.75 -10.40
CA LEU A 190 6.37 9.29 -9.03
C LEU A 190 7.37 8.23 -8.60
N ALA A 191 7.76 7.31 -9.49
CA ALA A 191 8.80 6.32 -9.17
C ALA A 191 10.14 7.00 -8.88
N LYS A 192 10.49 8.05 -9.62
CA LYS A 192 11.69 8.86 -9.35
C LYS A 192 11.56 9.62 -8.03
N GLU A 193 10.40 10.22 -7.76
CA GLU A 193 10.12 10.94 -6.52
C GLU A 193 10.23 10.04 -5.28
N LEU A 194 9.56 8.88 -5.29
CA LEU A 194 9.56 7.92 -4.18
C LEU A 194 10.96 7.34 -3.92
N LYS A 195 11.72 7.05 -4.98
CA LYS A 195 13.14 6.64 -4.85
C LYS A 195 13.99 7.76 -4.26
N GLY A 196 13.75 9.01 -4.64
CA GLY A 196 14.40 10.18 -4.03
C GLY A 196 14.07 10.35 -2.55
N GLN A 197 12.87 9.93 -2.13
CA GLN A 197 12.46 9.87 -0.72
C GLN A 197 13.01 8.61 -0.01
N GLY A 198 13.69 7.72 -0.74
CA GLY A 198 14.39 6.53 -0.27
C GLY A 198 13.54 5.27 -0.17
N ALA A 199 12.48 5.18 -0.98
CA ALA A 199 11.90 3.89 -1.33
C ALA A 199 12.91 3.05 -2.12
N ILE A 200 13.02 1.77 -1.77
CA ILE A 200 13.83 0.79 -2.51
C ILE A 200 13.03 0.12 -3.64
N LEU A 201 11.70 0.15 -3.53
CA LEU A 201 10.72 -0.39 -4.46
C LEU A 201 9.60 0.62 -4.66
#